data_AF-A0A8T5NRW4-F1
#
_entry.id   AF-A0A8T5NRW4-F1
#
_cell.length_a   1.000
_cell.length_b   1.000
_cell.length_c   1.000
_cell.angle_alpha   90.00
_cell.angle_beta   90.00
_cell.angle_gamma   90.00
#
_symmetry.space_group_name_H-M   'P 1'
#
loop_
_entity.id
_entity.type
_entity.pdbx_description
1 polymer ?
#
loop_
_entity_poly.entity_id
_entity_poly.type
_entity_poly.pdbx_seq_one_letter_code
_entity_poly.pdbx_strand_id
1 'polypeptide(L)'
;SMCENLEREVTKQEAKNLIKIVYSINKAYSSSLPKESPKECNKSKSDRLFSLDEIAADSDAKLNLRDWCFYWERIKDGRVMASAADFYRGIKELRDAYKFGSRFVSKKAEEVMVNLKKDLRDPGIILGTRLDFIVSKKNQNHTTLYAQIIHRYNCQYKKEITTFHTLIPKKEEVITNLEKFASDFTGLVFLQKLLNTHDSIREIELNFNYITGIPSDNLNILIPNETEQRIKPNRTFILKILKHRFFIRISELDKTGSSRGFQSIY
;
A
#
# COMPACT_ATOMS: atom_id res chain seq x y z
N SER A 1 7.33 -2.79 48.39
CA SER A 1 6.72 -3.96 49.05
C SER A 1 7.22 -5.25 48.39
N MET A 2 7.22 -6.40 49.06
CA MET A 2 7.58 -7.69 48.44
C MET A 2 6.65 -8.06 47.28
N CYS A 3 5.40 -7.55 47.32
CA CYS A 3 4.40 -7.72 46.26
C CYS A 3 4.74 -6.95 44.98
N GLU A 4 5.30 -5.73 45.06
CA GLU A 4 5.70 -4.94 43.87
C GLU A 4 6.86 -5.59 43.09
N ASN A 5 7.75 -6.31 43.79
CA ASN A 5 8.82 -7.05 43.13
C ASN A 5 8.28 -8.33 42.47
N LEU A 6 7.32 -9.02 43.09
CA LEU A 6 6.64 -10.16 42.47
C LEU A 6 5.83 -9.74 41.23
N GLU A 7 5.08 -8.64 41.29
CA GLU A 7 4.31 -8.13 40.15
C GLU A 7 5.20 -7.75 38.96
N ARG A 8 6.39 -7.17 39.22
CA ARG A 8 7.39 -6.85 38.19
C ARG A 8 8.05 -8.09 37.59
N GLU A 9 8.22 -9.17 38.36
CA GLU A 9 8.73 -10.43 37.83
C GLU A 9 7.68 -11.20 37.03
N VAL A 10 6.42 -11.18 37.47
CA VAL A 10 5.28 -11.79 36.75
C VAL A 10 5.08 -11.10 35.40
N THR A 11 5.07 -9.76 35.34
CA THR A 11 4.95 -9.03 34.06
C THR A 11 6.15 -9.24 33.13
N LYS A 12 7.37 -9.36 33.68
CA LYS A 12 8.55 -9.72 32.86
C LYS A 12 8.46 -11.14 32.31
N GLN A 13 7.89 -12.08 33.06
CA GLN A 13 7.71 -13.46 32.63
C GLN A 13 6.59 -13.58 31.59
N GLU A 14 5.50 -12.84 31.74
CA GLU A 14 4.41 -12.73 30.75
C GLU A 14 4.90 -12.10 29.44
N ALA A 15 5.71 -11.04 29.50
CA ALA A 15 6.33 -10.43 28.33
C ALA A 15 7.29 -11.41 27.62
N LYS A 16 8.09 -12.19 28.36
CA LYS A 16 8.95 -13.24 27.79
C LYS A 16 8.14 -14.37 27.13
N ASN A 17 6.99 -14.72 27.71
CA ASN A 17 6.09 -15.73 27.14
C ASN A 17 5.41 -15.23 25.86
N LEU A 18 4.96 -13.97 25.82
CA LEU A 18 4.42 -13.34 24.61
C LEU A 18 5.47 -13.28 23.48
N ILE A 19 6.71 -12.91 23.78
CA ILE A 19 7.81 -12.91 22.79
C ILE A 19 8.07 -14.32 22.27
N LYS A 20 8.06 -15.35 23.14
CA LYS A 20 8.18 -16.76 22.72
C LYS A 20 7.03 -17.22 21.84
N ILE A 21 5.79 -16.79 22.12
CA ILE A 21 4.61 -17.12 21.31
C ILE A 21 4.71 -16.47 19.92
N VAL A 22 5.05 -15.18 19.86
CA VAL A 22 5.25 -14.45 18.59
C VAL A 22 6.38 -15.08 17.77
N TYR A 23 7.48 -15.48 18.40
CA TYR A 23 8.59 -16.15 17.73
C TYR A 23 8.20 -17.55 17.20
N SER A 24 7.41 -18.30 17.97
CA SER A 24 6.90 -19.62 17.57
C SER A 24 5.90 -19.53 16.40
N ILE A 25 5.04 -18.51 16.40
CA ILE A 25 4.09 -18.24 15.30
C ILE A 25 4.85 -17.85 14.02
N ASN A 26 5.85 -16.98 14.12
CA ASN A 26 6.69 -16.61 12.98
C ASN A 26 7.48 -17.81 12.43
N LYS A 27 7.98 -18.68 13.30
CA LYS A 27 8.70 -19.90 12.88
C LYS A 27 7.78 -20.90 12.16
N ALA A 28 6.54 -21.07 12.64
CA ALA A 28 5.53 -21.93 12.01
C ALA A 28 5.07 -21.39 10.63
N TYR A 29 4.99 -20.05 10.49
CA TYR A 29 4.73 -19.39 9.21
C TYR A 29 5.89 -19.54 8.22
N SER A 30 7.13 -19.39 8.68
CA SER A 30 8.32 -19.58 7.84
C SER A 30 8.51 -21.04 7.39
N SER A 31 7.99 -22.01 8.15
CA SER A 31 8.04 -23.44 7.77
C SER A 31 6.91 -23.90 6.85
N SER A 32 5.88 -23.09 6.63
CA SER A 32 4.75 -23.40 5.74
C SER A 32 4.84 -22.72 4.36
N LEU A 33 5.86 -21.89 4.15
CA LEU A 33 6.24 -21.42 2.82
C LEU A 33 6.99 -22.53 2.05
N PRO A 34 6.75 -22.69 0.73
CA PRO A 34 7.45 -23.70 -0.05
C PRO A 34 8.96 -23.49 0.02
N LYS A 35 9.70 -24.50 0.47
CA LYS A 35 11.16 -24.54 0.38
C LYS A 35 11.55 -24.83 -1.07
N GLU A 36 11.73 -23.79 -1.87
CA GLU A 36 12.59 -23.92 -3.05
C GLU A 36 14.05 -23.82 -2.59
N SER A 37 14.80 -24.86 -2.91
CA SER A 37 16.22 -25.01 -2.60
C SER A 37 17.07 -23.98 -3.38
N PRO A 38 18.16 -23.47 -2.79
CA PRO A 38 19.08 -22.60 -3.50
C PRO A 38 19.92 -23.47 -4.44
N LYS A 39 19.60 -23.45 -5.73
CA LYS A 39 20.60 -23.75 -6.75
C LYS A 39 21.32 -22.45 -7.07
N GLU A 40 22.57 -22.38 -6.63
CA GLU A 40 23.54 -21.42 -7.11
C GLU A 40 23.57 -21.45 -8.64
N CYS A 41 23.13 -20.35 -9.24
CA CYS A 41 23.58 -19.97 -10.55
C CYS A 41 24.05 -18.53 -10.42
N ASN A 42 25.37 -18.36 -10.37
CA ASN A 42 26.05 -17.09 -10.58
C ASN A 42 25.68 -16.56 -11.97
N LYS A 43 24.52 -15.90 -12.05
CA LYS A 43 24.24 -14.90 -13.07
C LYS A 43 24.06 -13.60 -12.32
N SER A 44 24.85 -12.62 -12.71
CA SER A 44 24.73 -11.22 -12.29
C SER A 44 23.27 -10.87 -12.05
N LYS A 45 22.97 -10.20 -10.92
CA LYS A 45 21.76 -9.39 -10.80
C LYS A 45 21.79 -8.36 -11.94
N SER A 46 21.40 -8.76 -13.14
CA SER A 46 21.08 -7.83 -14.21
C SER A 46 19.91 -7.04 -13.67
N ASP A 47 20.13 -5.74 -13.55
CA ASP A 47 19.22 -4.78 -12.95
C ASP A 47 17.78 -5.06 -13.38
N ARG A 48 16.96 -5.53 -12.43
CA ARG A 48 15.51 -5.41 -12.56
C ARG A 48 15.22 -3.92 -12.48
N LEU A 49 15.31 -3.23 -13.60
CA LEU A 49 14.80 -1.88 -13.75
C LEU A 49 13.27 -2.00 -13.79
N PHE A 50 12.66 -1.79 -12.64
CA PHE A 50 11.23 -1.57 -12.54
C PHE A 50 10.92 -0.21 -13.20
N SER A 51 9.83 -0.13 -13.97
CA SER A 51 9.44 1.14 -14.58
C SER A 51 7.98 1.43 -14.24
N LEU A 52 7.78 2.29 -13.23
CA LEU A 52 6.59 3.13 -13.23
C LEU A 52 6.70 4.04 -14.45
N ASP A 53 5.64 4.14 -15.23
CA ASP A 53 5.65 4.99 -16.41
C ASP A 53 6.07 6.42 -16.06
N GLU A 54 6.84 7.06 -16.95
CA GLU A 54 7.27 8.46 -16.79
C GLU A 54 6.09 9.45 -16.93
N ILE A 55 5.04 9.04 -17.65
CA ILE A 55 3.84 9.85 -17.94
C ILE A 55 2.60 9.05 -17.50
N ALA A 56 1.62 9.74 -16.91
CA ALA A 56 0.33 9.12 -16.65
C ALA A 56 -0.38 8.74 -17.95
N ALA A 57 -1.20 7.69 -17.88
CA ALA A 57 -2.27 7.56 -18.84
C ALA A 57 -3.32 8.62 -18.49
N ASP A 58 -3.54 9.56 -19.41
CA ASP A 58 -4.69 10.45 -19.40
C ASP A 58 -5.79 9.80 -20.23
N SER A 59 -7.01 9.79 -19.71
CA SER A 59 -8.14 9.34 -20.51
C SER A 59 -9.36 10.19 -20.26
N ASP A 60 -9.72 10.96 -21.28
CA ASP A 60 -10.85 11.88 -21.37
C ASP A 60 -12.24 11.18 -21.31
N ALA A 61 -12.34 10.01 -20.65
CA ALA A 61 -13.59 9.22 -20.56
C ALA A 61 -13.62 8.08 -19.52
N LYS A 62 -12.56 7.78 -18.74
CA LYS A 62 -12.58 6.62 -17.81
C LYS A 62 -13.07 7.07 -16.43
N LEU A 63 -14.20 6.50 -16.00
CA LEU A 63 -14.98 7.05 -14.88
C LEU A 63 -14.72 6.33 -13.55
N ASN A 64 -14.15 5.12 -13.59
CA ASN A 64 -13.96 4.26 -12.42
C ASN A 64 -12.79 3.26 -12.59
N LEU A 65 -12.48 2.50 -11.53
CA LEU A 65 -11.41 1.48 -11.51
C LEU A 65 -11.53 0.43 -12.63
N ARG A 66 -12.75 -0.05 -12.90
CA ARG A 66 -12.99 -1.08 -13.92
C ARG A 66 -12.62 -0.56 -15.31
N ASP A 67 -12.97 0.68 -15.61
CA ASP A 67 -12.65 1.33 -16.88
C ASP A 67 -11.12 1.47 -17.08
N TRP A 68 -10.40 1.80 -16.00
CA TRP A 68 -8.94 1.82 -16.01
C TRP A 68 -8.35 0.43 -16.23
N CYS A 69 -8.82 -0.59 -15.51
CA CYS A 69 -8.38 -1.97 -15.74
C CYS A 69 -8.60 -2.40 -17.19
N PHE A 70 -9.74 -2.05 -17.81
CA PHE A 70 -10.00 -2.33 -19.22
C PHE A 70 -9.08 -1.57 -20.17
N TYR A 71 -8.73 -0.32 -19.86
CA TYR A 71 -7.73 0.42 -20.64
C TYR A 71 -6.38 -0.31 -20.61
N TRP A 72 -5.90 -0.65 -19.41
CA TRP A 72 -4.62 -1.33 -19.20
C TRP A 72 -4.60 -2.79 -19.70
N GLU A 73 -5.75 -3.44 -19.84
CA GLU A 73 -5.86 -4.76 -20.50
C GLU A 73 -5.63 -4.66 -22.01
N ARG A 74 -5.95 -3.52 -22.64
CA ARG A 74 -5.88 -3.35 -24.10
C ARG A 74 -4.50 -2.93 -24.63
N ILE A 75 -3.60 -2.49 -23.76
CA ILE A 75 -2.25 -2.12 -24.18
C ILE A 75 -1.41 -3.36 -24.47
N LYS A 76 -0.62 -3.31 -25.54
CA LYS A 76 0.10 -4.47 -26.08
C LYS A 76 1.56 -4.57 -25.64
N ASP A 77 2.06 -3.55 -24.95
CA ASP A 77 3.48 -3.44 -24.55
C ASP A 77 3.82 -4.19 -23.24
N GLY A 78 2.85 -4.92 -22.69
CA GLY A 78 3.03 -5.74 -21.49
C GLY A 78 2.96 -4.97 -20.17
N ARG A 79 2.75 -3.65 -20.20
CA ARG A 79 2.46 -2.88 -18.98
C ARG A 79 1.08 -3.27 -18.42
N VAL A 80 0.91 -3.08 -17.13
CA VAL A 80 -0.37 -3.23 -16.43
C VAL A 80 -0.64 -2.03 -15.53
N MET A 81 -1.88 -1.85 -15.09
CA MET A 81 -2.21 -0.79 -14.13
C MET A 81 -1.42 -0.99 -12.81
N ALA A 82 -0.71 0.05 -12.37
CA ALA A 82 0.06 0.01 -11.13
C ALA A 82 -0.87 -0.14 -9.92
N SER A 83 -0.59 -1.11 -9.04
CA SER A 83 -1.23 -1.20 -7.72
C SER A 83 -0.57 -0.26 -6.70
N ALA A 84 -1.17 -0.09 -5.52
CA ALA A 84 -0.57 0.61 -4.37
C ALA A 84 0.80 0.06 -3.96
N ALA A 85 0.97 -1.26 -4.03
CA ALA A 85 2.25 -1.91 -3.78
C ALA A 85 3.29 -1.56 -4.85
N ASP A 86 2.90 -1.61 -6.13
CA ASP A 86 3.79 -1.27 -7.24
C ASP A 86 4.22 0.21 -7.18
N PHE A 87 3.25 1.08 -6.88
CA PHE A 87 3.48 2.51 -6.70
C PHE A 87 4.48 2.79 -5.57
N TYR A 88 4.26 2.19 -4.40
CA TYR A 88 5.12 2.40 -3.23
C TYR A 88 6.54 1.86 -3.45
N ARG A 89 6.68 0.69 -4.10
CA ARG A 89 7.99 0.19 -4.51
C ARG A 89 8.70 1.18 -5.46
N GLY A 90 8.00 1.67 -6.49
CA GLY A 90 8.58 2.62 -7.43
C GLY A 90 8.99 3.94 -6.78
N ILE A 91 8.29 4.40 -5.73
CA ILE A 91 8.74 5.54 -4.92
C ILE A 91 10.10 5.27 -4.28
N LYS A 92 10.29 4.11 -3.66
CA LYS A 92 11.55 3.74 -2.99
C LYS A 92 12.70 3.73 -4.00
N GLU A 93 12.45 3.18 -5.18
CA GLU A 93 13.45 3.11 -6.25
C GLU A 93 13.79 4.50 -6.80
N LEU A 94 12.80 5.37 -7.03
CA LEU A 94 13.04 6.76 -7.45
C LEU A 94 13.85 7.53 -6.40
N ARG A 95 13.56 7.32 -5.12
CA ARG A 95 14.32 7.90 -4.00
C ARG A 95 15.77 7.44 -4.03
N ASP A 96 16.00 6.14 -4.16
CA ASP A 96 17.34 5.57 -4.14
C ASP A 96 18.12 5.97 -5.42
N ALA A 97 17.47 5.99 -6.59
CA ALA A 97 18.04 6.47 -7.85
C ALA A 97 18.42 7.95 -7.80
N TYR A 98 17.61 8.79 -7.17
CA TYR A 98 17.96 10.20 -6.97
C TYR A 98 19.15 10.37 -6.03
N LYS A 99 19.17 9.66 -4.89
CA LYS A 99 20.18 9.84 -3.84
C LYS A 99 21.53 9.20 -4.18
N PHE A 100 21.52 8.03 -4.82
CA PHE A 100 22.71 7.19 -5.00
C PHE A 100 23.03 6.93 -6.48
N GLY A 101 22.16 7.34 -7.40
CA GLY A 101 22.40 7.20 -8.83
C GLY A 101 23.48 8.15 -9.36
N SER A 102 23.95 7.87 -10.57
CA SER A 102 24.80 8.80 -11.31
C SER A 102 24.08 10.13 -11.56
N ARG A 103 24.82 11.19 -11.92
CA ARG A 103 24.21 12.50 -12.24
C ARG A 103 23.07 12.42 -13.27
N PHE A 104 23.23 11.55 -14.27
CA PHE A 104 22.19 11.32 -15.28
C PHE A 104 20.96 10.62 -14.68
N VAL A 105 21.18 9.53 -13.93
CA VAL A 105 20.10 8.76 -13.29
C VAL A 105 19.35 9.60 -12.26
N SER A 106 20.07 10.37 -11.46
CA SER A 106 19.49 11.27 -10.45
C SER A 106 18.60 12.33 -11.09
N LYS A 107 19.06 12.96 -12.17
CA LYS A 107 18.25 13.92 -12.96
C LYS A 107 16.99 13.27 -13.54
N LYS A 108 17.11 12.03 -14.05
CA LYS A 108 15.94 11.29 -14.57
C LYS A 108 14.94 10.95 -13.47
N ALA A 109 15.41 10.50 -12.31
CA ALA A 109 14.54 10.27 -11.16
C ALA A 109 13.81 11.56 -10.75
N GLU A 110 14.51 12.69 -10.72
CA GLU A 110 13.91 14.01 -10.44
C GLU A 110 12.79 14.37 -11.43
N GLU A 111 13.04 14.21 -12.74
CA GLU A 111 12.05 14.46 -13.80
C GLU A 111 10.77 13.62 -13.59
N VAL A 112 10.92 12.33 -13.30
CA VAL A 112 9.80 11.42 -13.02
C VAL A 112 9.05 11.83 -11.75
N MET A 113 9.77 12.17 -10.68
CA MET A 113 9.15 12.61 -9.41
C MET A 113 8.35 13.91 -9.58
N VAL A 114 8.86 14.88 -10.35
CA VAL A 114 8.14 16.12 -10.65
C VAL A 114 6.84 15.84 -11.39
N ASN A 115 6.86 14.95 -12.39
CA ASN A 115 5.65 14.55 -13.10
C ASN A 115 4.69 13.82 -12.18
N LEU A 116 5.17 12.89 -11.37
CA LEU A 116 4.35 12.15 -10.42
C LEU A 116 3.65 13.08 -9.42
N LYS A 117 4.35 14.11 -8.93
CA LYS A 117 3.76 15.12 -8.04
C LYS A 117 2.65 15.93 -8.72
N LYS A 118 2.69 16.13 -10.04
CA LYS A 118 1.61 16.80 -10.79
C LYS A 118 0.37 15.91 -10.82
N ASP A 119 0.52 14.63 -11.14
CA ASP A 119 -0.59 13.67 -11.21
C ASP A 119 -1.28 13.44 -9.87
N LEU A 120 -0.52 13.54 -8.77
CA LEU A 120 -1.09 13.45 -7.43
C LEU A 120 -2.02 14.63 -7.13
N ARG A 121 -1.93 15.76 -7.83
CA ARG A 121 -2.89 16.87 -7.66
C ARG A 121 -4.26 16.48 -8.22
N ASP A 122 -5.28 17.23 -7.84
CA ASP A 122 -6.67 17.02 -8.25
C ASP A 122 -6.80 16.73 -9.76
N PRO A 123 -7.40 15.60 -10.18
CA PRO A 123 -8.21 14.63 -9.42
C PRO A 123 -7.47 13.60 -8.53
N GLY A 124 -6.17 13.38 -8.75
CA GLY A 124 -5.34 12.36 -8.09
C GLY A 124 -5.14 11.10 -8.95
N ILE A 125 -4.33 10.17 -8.44
CA ILE A 125 -3.96 8.92 -9.11
C ILE A 125 -4.82 7.76 -8.60
N ILE A 126 -5.47 7.09 -9.53
CA ILE A 126 -6.20 5.85 -9.30
C ILE A 126 -5.23 4.68 -9.47
N LEU A 127 -5.20 3.79 -8.47
CA LEU A 127 -4.34 2.61 -8.51
C LEU A 127 -5.16 1.34 -8.71
N GLY A 128 -4.55 0.34 -9.32
CA GLY A 128 -5.08 -1.02 -9.51
C GLY A 128 -5.20 -1.82 -8.21
N THR A 129 -5.43 -1.17 -7.07
CA THR A 129 -5.73 -1.82 -5.79
C THR A 129 -7.21 -1.68 -5.49
N ARG A 130 -7.86 -2.81 -5.22
CA ARG A 130 -9.24 -2.89 -4.73
C ARG A 130 -9.23 -3.30 -3.26
N LEU A 131 -10.14 -2.74 -2.48
CA LEU A 131 -10.39 -3.11 -1.09
C LEU A 131 -11.84 -3.56 -0.94
N ASP A 132 -12.04 -4.78 -0.46
CA ASP A 132 -13.36 -5.37 -0.22
C ASP A 132 -13.57 -5.59 1.28
N PHE A 133 -14.51 -4.85 1.86
CA PHE A 133 -14.92 -4.99 3.27
C PHE A 133 -15.79 -6.23 3.44
N ILE A 134 -15.45 -7.08 4.40
CA ILE A 134 -16.23 -8.28 4.72
C ILE A 134 -17.34 -7.88 5.69
N VAL A 135 -18.59 -7.98 5.24
CA VAL A 135 -19.78 -7.71 6.07
C VAL A 135 -20.40 -9.05 6.49
N SER A 136 -20.31 -9.42 7.77
CA SER A 136 -20.89 -10.66 8.27
C SER A 136 -22.41 -10.59 8.30
N LYS A 137 -23.08 -11.47 7.55
CA LYS A 137 -24.56 -11.55 7.49
C LYS A 137 -25.21 -12.00 8.80
N LYS A 138 -24.48 -12.69 9.70
CA LYS A 138 -25.03 -13.20 10.97
C LYS A 138 -25.23 -12.10 12.02
N ASN A 139 -24.47 -11.01 11.92
CA ASN A 139 -24.62 -9.84 12.77
C ASN A 139 -24.85 -8.64 11.85
N GLN A 140 -26.08 -8.47 11.34
CA GLN A 140 -26.46 -7.32 10.49
C GLN A 140 -26.11 -5.95 11.13
N ASN A 141 -25.82 -5.94 12.43
CA ASN A 141 -25.42 -4.79 13.22
C ASN A 141 -23.90 -4.65 13.47
N HIS A 142 -23.04 -5.53 12.95
CA HIS A 142 -21.58 -5.44 13.12
C HIS A 142 -20.82 -5.71 11.82
N THR A 143 -20.09 -4.71 11.31
CA THR A 143 -19.09 -4.95 10.26
C THR A 143 -17.95 -5.69 10.93
N THR A 144 -17.67 -6.91 10.48
CA THR A 144 -16.39 -7.54 10.82
C THR A 144 -15.31 -6.62 10.27
N LEU A 145 -14.40 -6.13 11.13
CA LEU A 145 -13.29 -5.23 10.75
C LEU A 145 -12.31 -5.85 9.73
N TYR A 146 -12.67 -6.95 9.07
CA TYR A 146 -11.87 -7.65 8.10
C TYR A 146 -12.10 -7.08 6.70
N ALA A 147 -11.02 -6.91 5.96
CA ALA A 147 -11.04 -6.56 4.56
C ALA A 147 -10.05 -7.40 3.77
N GLN A 148 -10.34 -7.50 2.48
CA GLN A 148 -9.49 -8.11 1.48
C GLN A 148 -8.87 -7.01 0.60
N ILE A 149 -7.55 -6.94 0.58
CA ILE A 149 -6.77 -6.06 -0.31
C ILE A 149 -6.38 -6.88 -1.53
N ILE A 150 -6.79 -6.43 -2.72
CA ILE A 150 -6.50 -7.08 -3.99
C ILE A 150 -5.62 -6.15 -4.82
N HIS A 151 -4.37 -6.51 -5.04
CA HIS A 151 -3.49 -5.77 -5.94
C HIS A 151 -3.60 -6.26 -7.37
N ARG A 152 -3.41 -5.32 -8.30
CA ARG A 152 -3.56 -5.52 -9.75
C ARG A 152 -4.95 -6.09 -10.05
N TYR A 153 -5.96 -5.54 -9.38
CA TYR A 153 -7.35 -5.95 -9.53
C TYR A 153 -7.75 -5.97 -11.02
N ASN A 154 -8.46 -7.02 -11.43
CA ASN A 154 -8.88 -7.24 -12.82
C ASN A 154 -7.75 -7.29 -13.87
N CYS A 155 -6.47 -7.40 -13.49
CA CYS A 155 -5.37 -7.57 -14.44
C CYS A 155 -5.62 -8.77 -15.38
N GLN A 156 -5.21 -8.63 -16.66
CA GLN A 156 -5.28 -9.72 -17.64
C GLN A 156 -4.36 -10.88 -17.28
N TYR A 157 -3.19 -10.59 -16.72
CA TYR A 157 -2.23 -11.58 -16.24
C TYR A 157 -2.64 -12.06 -14.84
N LYS A 158 -3.56 -13.03 -14.76
CA LYS A 158 -4.17 -13.47 -13.48
C LYS A 158 -3.17 -13.91 -12.42
N LYS A 159 -2.01 -14.44 -12.82
CA LYS A 159 -0.94 -14.85 -11.89
C LYS A 159 -0.29 -13.66 -11.16
N GLU A 160 -0.40 -12.46 -11.71
CA GLU A 160 0.14 -11.23 -11.12
C GLU A 160 -0.78 -10.63 -10.04
N ILE A 161 -2.02 -11.12 -9.92
CA ILE A 161 -2.99 -10.66 -8.93
C ILE A 161 -2.62 -11.25 -7.57
N THR A 162 -2.37 -10.39 -6.59
CA THR A 162 -2.10 -10.80 -5.22
C THR A 162 -3.20 -10.32 -4.29
N THR A 163 -3.45 -11.09 -3.22
CA THR A 163 -4.56 -10.83 -2.32
C THR A 163 -4.14 -11.04 -0.87
N PHE A 164 -4.47 -10.07 -0.03
CA PHE A 164 -4.18 -10.10 1.41
C PHE A 164 -5.46 -9.93 2.21
N HIS A 165 -5.55 -10.63 3.34
CA HIS A 165 -6.61 -10.42 4.32
C HIS A 165 -6.05 -9.63 5.50
N THR A 166 -6.78 -8.62 5.96
CA THR A 166 -6.35 -7.79 7.08
C THR A 166 -7.52 -7.31 7.92
N LEU A 167 -7.21 -6.94 9.15
CA LEU A 167 -8.09 -6.13 9.97
C LEU A 167 -7.88 -4.65 9.63
N ILE A 168 -8.95 -3.87 9.75
CA ILE A 168 -8.98 -2.42 9.62
C ILE A 168 -9.22 -1.85 11.02
N PRO A 169 -8.41 -0.88 11.47
CA PRO A 169 -8.64 -0.23 12.75
C PRO A 169 -10.04 0.37 12.84
N LYS A 170 -10.72 0.15 13.96
CA LYS A 170 -11.97 0.85 14.25
C LYS A 170 -11.64 2.33 14.50
N LYS A 171 -12.25 3.23 13.73
CA LYS A 171 -12.04 4.68 13.88
C LYS A 171 -13.38 5.41 13.80
N GLU A 172 -13.53 6.41 14.66
CA GLU A 172 -14.64 7.37 14.64
C GLU A 172 -14.42 8.48 13.61
N GLU A 173 -13.14 8.82 13.34
CA GLU A 173 -12.73 9.86 12.39
C GLU A 173 -12.47 9.29 10.99
N VAL A 174 -13.01 9.95 9.96
CA VAL A 174 -12.83 9.56 8.55
C VAL A 174 -11.43 9.93 8.04
N ILE A 175 -10.85 11.03 8.50
CA ILE A 175 -9.48 11.49 8.17
C ILE A 175 -8.59 11.25 9.39
N THR A 176 -7.52 10.48 9.24
CA THR A 176 -6.52 10.28 10.30
C THR A 176 -5.12 10.51 9.74
N ASN A 177 -4.26 11.22 10.48
CA ASN A 177 -2.84 11.32 10.17
C ASN A 177 -2.19 9.92 10.16
N LEU A 178 -1.22 9.67 9.27
CA LEU A 178 -0.62 8.34 9.11
C LEU A 178 0.04 7.81 10.39
N GLU A 179 0.77 8.63 11.12
CA GLU A 179 1.37 8.28 12.43
C GLU A 179 0.29 7.87 13.45
N LYS A 180 -0.75 8.68 13.62
CA LYS A 180 -1.90 8.38 14.51
C LYS A 180 -2.68 7.13 14.06
N PHE A 181 -2.68 6.85 12.75
CA PHE A 181 -3.30 5.65 12.22
C PHE A 181 -2.47 4.40 12.54
N ALA A 182 -1.16 4.48 12.36
CA ALA A 182 -0.22 3.37 12.54
C ALA A 182 0.24 3.15 13.99
N SER A 183 -0.09 4.07 14.91
CA SER A 183 0.15 3.87 16.34
C SER A 183 -0.64 2.69 16.92
N ASP A 184 -1.75 2.31 16.27
CA ASP A 184 -2.43 1.03 16.49
C ASP A 184 -1.73 -0.06 15.63
N PHE A 185 -1.36 -1.18 16.26
CA PHE A 185 -0.75 -2.33 15.57
C PHE A 185 -1.56 -2.76 14.35
N THR A 186 -2.90 -2.72 14.45
CA THR A 186 -3.81 -3.05 13.35
C THR A 186 -3.64 -2.10 12.16
N GLY A 187 -3.37 -0.81 12.44
CA GLY A 187 -3.21 0.22 11.41
C GLY A 187 -1.89 0.09 10.67
N LEU A 188 -0.80 -0.18 11.38
CA LEU A 188 0.48 -0.44 10.73
C LEU A 188 0.42 -1.70 9.85
N VAL A 189 -0.15 -2.79 10.36
CA VAL A 189 -0.32 -4.04 9.58
C VAL A 189 -1.18 -3.81 8.34
N PHE A 190 -2.24 -2.99 8.46
CA PHE A 190 -3.06 -2.61 7.32
C PHE A 190 -2.23 -1.86 6.26
N LEU A 191 -1.47 -0.83 6.64
CA LEU A 191 -0.63 -0.06 5.73
C LEU A 191 0.44 -0.93 5.07
N GLN A 192 1.09 -1.80 5.85
CA GLN A 192 2.10 -2.73 5.36
C GLN A 192 1.55 -3.68 4.31
N LYS A 193 0.35 -4.24 4.52
CA LYS A 193 -0.32 -5.09 3.51
C LYS A 193 -0.78 -4.29 2.29
N LEU A 194 -1.31 -3.10 2.50
CA LEU A 194 -1.76 -2.20 1.44
C LEU A 194 -0.61 -1.77 0.51
N LEU A 195 0.57 -1.54 1.07
CA LEU A 195 1.75 -1.14 0.31
C LEU A 195 2.67 -2.33 -0.01
N ASN A 196 2.27 -3.54 0.39
CA ASN A 196 3.04 -4.78 0.33
C ASN A 196 4.52 -4.58 0.74
N THR A 197 4.72 -4.12 1.97
CA THR A 197 6.03 -3.77 2.53
C THR A 197 6.15 -4.20 3.98
N HIS A 198 7.39 -4.33 4.46
CA HIS A 198 7.72 -4.50 5.88
C HIS A 198 8.23 -3.21 6.53
N ASP A 199 8.17 -2.10 5.80
CA ASP A 199 8.66 -0.80 6.28
C ASP A 199 7.91 -0.36 7.55
N SER A 200 8.65 0.35 8.41
CA SER A 200 8.06 1.05 9.55
C SER A 200 7.21 2.24 9.09
N ILE A 201 6.35 2.78 9.97
CA ILE A 201 5.60 4.00 9.66
C ILE A 201 6.51 5.16 9.27
N ARG A 202 7.66 5.32 9.93
CA ARG A 202 8.64 6.36 9.62
C ARG A 202 9.21 6.24 8.21
N GLU A 203 9.51 5.02 7.76
CA GLU A 203 9.96 4.80 6.37
C GLU A 203 8.86 5.09 5.36
N ILE A 204 7.62 4.66 5.65
CA ILE A 204 6.45 4.92 4.80
C ILE A 204 6.23 6.44 4.63
N GLU A 205 6.23 7.18 5.73
CA GLU A 205 6.10 8.64 5.71
C GLU A 205 7.25 9.31 5.00
N LEU A 206 8.49 8.88 5.25
CA LEU A 206 9.67 9.42 4.58
C LEU A 206 9.58 9.23 3.06
N ASN A 207 9.13 8.07 2.60
CA ASN A 207 8.96 7.78 1.17
C ASN A 207 7.86 8.66 0.54
N PHE A 208 6.70 8.80 1.20
CA PHE A 208 5.65 9.69 0.69
C PHE A 208 6.04 11.17 0.74
N ASN A 209 6.69 11.62 1.82
CA ASN A 209 7.22 12.98 1.97
C ASN A 209 8.21 13.29 0.84
N TYR A 210 9.06 12.33 0.48
CA TYR A 210 10.07 12.51 -0.55
C TYR A 210 9.49 12.90 -1.91
N ILE A 211 8.42 12.23 -2.33
CA ILE A 211 7.78 12.46 -3.64
C ILE A 211 6.87 13.69 -3.59
N THR A 212 6.14 13.85 -2.49
CA THR A 212 5.10 14.89 -2.40
C THR A 212 5.67 16.24 -1.96
N GLY A 213 6.78 16.24 -1.22
CA GLY A 213 7.27 17.38 -0.46
C GLY A 213 6.33 17.80 0.69
N ILE A 214 5.39 16.94 1.09
CA ILE A 214 4.41 17.23 2.14
C ILE A 214 4.92 16.70 3.48
N PRO A 215 5.05 17.55 4.51
CA PRO A 215 5.47 17.15 5.85
C PRO A 215 4.64 15.99 6.44
N SER A 216 5.26 15.14 7.27
CA SER A 216 4.63 13.93 7.82
C SER A 216 3.32 14.18 8.56
N ASP A 217 3.21 15.30 9.28
CA ASP A 217 2.00 15.74 9.99
C ASP A 217 0.79 15.96 9.04
N ASN A 218 1.07 16.20 7.76
CA ASN A 218 0.09 16.42 6.70
C ASN A 218 -0.10 15.22 5.75
N LEU A 219 0.49 14.06 6.08
CA LEU A 219 0.19 12.79 5.43
C LEU A 219 -1.00 12.14 6.14
N ASN A 220 -2.06 11.87 5.41
CA ASN A 220 -3.32 11.38 5.96
C ASN A 220 -3.79 10.12 5.23
N ILE A 221 -4.54 9.29 5.95
CA ILE A 221 -5.35 8.22 5.38
C ILE A 221 -6.83 8.54 5.61
N LEU A 222 -7.63 8.34 4.57
CA LEU A 222 -9.07 8.44 4.59
C LEU A 222 -9.65 7.04 4.44
N ILE A 223 -10.22 6.50 5.51
CA ILE A 223 -10.94 5.22 5.49
C ILE A 223 -12.43 5.53 5.68
N PRO A 224 -13.33 4.95 4.86
CA PRO A 224 -14.77 5.12 5.05
C PRO A 224 -15.20 4.66 6.44
N ASN A 225 -16.20 5.31 7.04
CA ASN A 225 -16.72 4.90 8.34
C ASN A 225 -17.49 3.56 8.26
N GLU A 226 -17.84 2.97 9.40
CA GLU A 226 -18.48 1.64 9.43
C GLU A 226 -19.79 1.57 8.61
N THR A 227 -20.60 2.62 8.63
CA THR A 227 -21.83 2.70 7.84
C THR A 227 -21.53 2.68 6.34
N GLU A 228 -20.57 3.49 5.89
CA GLU A 228 -20.15 3.54 4.49
C GLU A 228 -19.53 2.21 4.03
N GLN A 229 -18.77 1.54 4.91
CA GLN A 229 -18.21 0.22 4.64
C GLN A 229 -19.32 -0.83 4.40
N ARG A 230 -20.45 -0.73 5.11
CA ARG A 230 -21.58 -1.66 4.92
C ARG A 230 -22.36 -1.40 3.63
N ILE A 231 -22.71 -0.13 3.39
CA ILE A 231 -23.58 0.23 2.26
C ILE A 231 -22.85 -0.03 0.94
N LYS A 232 -21.55 0.25 0.89
CA LYS A 232 -20.75 0.04 -0.31
C LYS A 232 -19.39 -0.61 0.08
N PRO A 233 -19.36 -1.95 0.17
CA PRO A 233 -18.19 -2.68 0.68
C PRO A 233 -17.03 -2.78 -0.30
N ASN A 234 -17.22 -2.44 -1.58
CA ASN A 234 -16.16 -2.50 -2.58
C ASN A 234 -15.62 -1.10 -2.83
N ARG A 235 -14.30 -0.93 -2.70
CA ARG A 235 -13.62 0.38 -2.80
C ARG A 235 -12.39 0.32 -3.67
N THR A 236 -12.08 1.47 -4.24
CA THR A 236 -10.85 1.76 -4.98
C THR A 236 -9.90 2.59 -4.13
N PHE A 237 -8.63 2.48 -4.46
CA PHE A 237 -7.56 3.26 -3.86
C PHE A 237 -7.15 4.45 -4.72
N ILE A 238 -7.04 5.63 -4.09
CA ILE A 238 -6.63 6.88 -4.72
C ILE A 238 -5.53 7.52 -3.89
N LEU A 239 -4.49 8.02 -4.56
CA LEU A 239 -3.51 8.91 -3.96
C LEU A 239 -3.74 10.33 -4.46
N LYS A 240 -3.84 11.28 -3.54
CA LYS A 240 -4.17 12.66 -3.89
C LYS A 240 -3.52 13.68 -2.97
N ILE A 241 -3.03 14.77 -3.56
CA ILE A 241 -2.66 16.02 -2.90
C ILE A 241 -3.82 16.99 -3.06
N LEU A 242 -4.32 17.49 -1.93
CA LEU A 242 -5.30 18.56 -1.91
C LEU A 242 -4.79 19.67 -0.98
N LYS A 243 -4.60 20.86 -1.54
CA LYS A 243 -3.92 21.99 -0.88
C LYS A 243 -2.51 21.58 -0.44
N HIS A 244 -2.26 21.46 0.86
CA HIS A 244 -0.98 21.10 1.45
C HIS A 244 -1.00 19.74 2.17
N ARG A 245 -2.00 18.90 1.86
CA ARG A 245 -2.17 17.57 2.49
C ARG A 245 -2.13 16.47 1.45
N PHE A 246 -1.46 15.36 1.81
CA PHE A 246 -1.48 14.13 1.05
C PHE A 246 -2.52 13.18 1.65
N PHE A 247 -3.27 12.52 0.80
CA PHE A 247 -4.30 11.58 1.18
C PHE A 247 -4.07 10.24 0.50
N ILE A 248 -3.94 9.21 1.34
CA ILE A 248 -4.23 7.83 1.00
C ILE A 248 -5.75 7.66 1.13
N ARG A 249 -6.49 7.65 0.03
CA ARG A 249 -7.96 7.66 0.05
C ARG A 249 -8.54 6.34 -0.42
N ILE A 250 -9.35 5.72 0.43
CA ILE A 250 -10.21 4.59 0.07
C ILE A 250 -11.57 5.17 -0.31
N SER A 251 -11.97 5.05 -1.58
CA SER A 251 -13.18 5.69 -2.09
C SER A 251 -13.95 4.76 -3.03
N GLU A 252 -15.24 5.02 -3.17
CA GLU A 252 -16.11 4.34 -4.14
C GLU A 252 -15.77 4.71 -5.58
N LEU A 253 -15.12 5.87 -5.75
CA LEU A 253 -14.72 6.51 -6.99
C LEU A 253 -15.89 6.80 -7.92
N ASP A 254 -16.26 8.08 -7.97
CA ASP A 254 -17.15 8.62 -8.98
C ASP A 254 -16.43 9.82 -9.65
N LYS A 255 -15.90 9.56 -10.86
CA LYS A 255 -15.88 10.45 -12.04
C LYS A 255 -14.65 11.24 -12.49
N THR A 256 -13.46 11.20 -11.86
CA THR A 256 -12.22 11.71 -12.51
C THR A 256 -10.95 11.17 -11.82
N GLY A 257 -9.86 10.97 -12.58
CA GLY A 257 -8.56 10.51 -12.06
C GLY A 257 -7.59 10.16 -13.18
N SER A 258 -6.29 10.17 -12.92
CA SER A 258 -5.27 9.59 -13.81
C SER A 258 -4.85 8.20 -13.34
N SER A 259 -4.08 7.47 -14.13
CA SER A 259 -3.44 6.22 -13.67
C SER A 259 -2.04 6.04 -14.26
N ARG A 260 -1.24 5.20 -13.62
CA ARG A 260 0.14 4.90 -14.05
C ARG A 260 0.26 3.42 -14.40
N GLY A 261 1.06 3.14 -15.42
CA GLY A 261 1.44 1.77 -15.77
C GLY A 261 2.61 1.29 -14.92
N PHE A 262 2.71 -0.02 -14.87
CA PHE A 262 3.77 -0.74 -14.20
C PHE A 262 4.18 -1.95 -15.04
N GLN A 263 5.48 -2.16 -15.19
CA GLN A 263 6.04 -3.38 -15.79
C GLN A 263 7.17 -3.94 -14.93
N SER A 264 7.08 -5.23 -14.64
CA SER A 264 8.23 -6.01 -14.16
C SER A 264 9.10 -6.34 -15.37
N ILE A 265 10.29 -5.76 -15.47
CA ILE A 265 11.30 -6.22 -16.44
C ILE A 265 11.95 -7.48 -15.83
N TYR A 266 11.79 -8.62 -16.49
CA TYR A 266 12.38 -9.91 -16.11
C TYR A 266 13.68 -10.16 -16.85
#